data_AF-A0A2M9C9W4-F1
#
_entry.id   AF-A0A2M9C9W4-F1
#
_cell.length_a   1.000
_cell.length_b   1.000
_cell.length_c   1.000
_cell.angle_alpha   90.00
_cell.angle_beta   90.00
_cell.angle_gamma   90.00
#
_symmetry.space_group_name_H-M   'P 1'
#
loop_
_entity.id
_entity.type
_entity.pdbx_description
1 polymer ?
#
loop_
_entity_poly.entity_id
_entity_poly.type
_entity_poly.pdbx_seq_one_letter_code
_entity_poly.pdbx_strand_id
1 'polypeptide(L)'
;MKSIVTGLFIFISLFSFAQDGIQFQELPFKDLVAKAKKEKKLVFIDAYASWCGPCKMMEKNVFVTKSVGDFFNKNFVNARIDMEKGEGREVAAKFGVRSYPTYLFLNGDGELVSQNYGYMEESMFLLMAQDVNSPNNAKGSLKERFAKGEKDPEFLINIIKLNSTSDFEFAKKASERYFENKKKTEELTKDEIGYLLYFLKSTEDPNYKVFVSRKAEVIKFLPEKTYSDFDHQLILSKIVAQSIDEKNKQINEDYFMKTAEPLVGKDEAITKLNQTKLAYYEQTANFAEYEKTALEYYKKTDSFDPNELLKAAWIFSEHVKNKPSLKKAAEWAEQSVMRGETSENTYILAKIYFLTGNIGPAKSFAEMSRNIAVQNNKDAGLAEELLKQIK
;
A
#
# COMPACT_ATOMS: atom_id res chain seq x y z
N MET A 1 69.37 56.10 30.55
CA MET A 1 69.01 56.14 29.12
C MET A 1 69.49 54.86 28.45
N LYS A 2 68.63 54.27 27.60
CA LYS A 2 68.84 53.10 26.71
C LYS A 2 68.65 51.74 27.40
N SER A 3 67.46 51.13 27.30
CA SER A 3 66.95 50.28 26.20
C SER A 3 67.48 48.85 26.28
N ILE A 4 66.61 47.87 26.53
CA ILE A 4 66.40 46.64 25.74
C ILE A 4 65.11 46.00 26.27
N VAL A 5 64.05 46.11 25.49
CA VAL A 5 62.82 45.34 25.63
C VAL A 5 62.95 44.17 24.65
N THR A 6 63.01 42.95 25.16
CA THR A 6 62.97 41.74 24.31
C THR A 6 61.55 41.22 24.30
N GLY A 7 60.82 41.51 23.23
CA GLY A 7 59.48 40.99 22.98
C GLY A 7 59.55 39.57 22.43
N LEU A 8 58.90 38.63 23.13
CA LEU A 8 58.67 37.27 22.65
C LEU A 8 57.29 37.23 21.95
N PHE A 9 57.29 37.31 20.63
CA PHE A 9 56.09 37.11 19.82
C PHE A 9 55.78 35.60 19.76
N ILE A 10 54.73 35.17 20.46
CA ILE A 10 54.15 33.83 20.29
C ILE A 10 53.17 33.90 19.12
N PHE A 11 53.60 33.37 17.97
CA PHE A 11 52.74 33.15 16.81
C PHE A 11 51.89 31.89 17.06
N ILE A 12 50.64 32.06 17.51
CA ILE A 12 49.67 30.96 17.57
C ILE A 12 49.12 30.79 16.15
N SER A 13 49.67 29.83 15.41
CA SER A 13 49.11 29.37 14.15
C SER A 13 47.79 28.62 14.43
N LEU A 14 46.67 29.26 14.12
CA LEU A 14 45.36 28.61 14.03
C LEU A 14 45.35 27.70 12.80
N PHE A 15 45.62 26.41 13.01
CA PHE A 15 45.29 25.38 12.02
C PHE A 15 43.78 25.17 12.00
N SER A 16 43.08 25.92 11.16
CA SER A 16 41.73 25.55 10.74
C SER A 16 41.84 24.34 9.81
N PHE A 17 41.69 23.14 10.35
CA PHE A 17 41.42 21.96 9.52
C PHE A 17 40.06 22.16 8.87
N ALA A 18 40.04 22.61 7.62
CA ALA A 18 38.86 22.46 6.78
C ALA A 18 38.65 20.97 6.59
N GLN A 19 37.66 20.39 7.28
CA GLN A 19 37.19 19.05 6.95
C GLN A 19 36.53 19.16 5.58
N ASP A 20 37.12 18.52 4.58
CA ASP A 20 36.64 18.57 3.19
C ASP A 20 35.28 17.87 2.98
N GLY A 21 34.66 17.28 4.00
CA GLY A 21 33.39 16.53 3.89
C GLY A 21 32.18 17.16 4.59
N ILE A 22 31.05 16.45 4.56
CA ILE A 22 29.87 16.76 5.36
C ILE A 22 30.21 16.65 6.84
N GLN A 23 29.86 17.69 7.61
CA GLN A 23 29.99 17.74 9.05
C GLN A 23 28.71 17.20 9.69
N PHE A 24 28.73 15.92 10.03
CA PHE A 24 27.63 15.25 10.71
C PHE A 24 27.63 15.56 12.21
N GLN A 25 26.46 15.86 12.75
CA GLN A 25 26.26 16.19 14.14
C GLN A 25 25.74 14.98 14.91
N GLU A 26 26.32 14.75 16.08
CA GLU A 26 25.89 13.72 17.02
C GLU A 26 24.92 14.35 18.04
N LEU A 27 23.69 14.61 17.60
CA LEU A 27 22.62 15.14 18.44
C LEU A 27 21.41 14.20 18.40
N PRO A 28 20.64 14.09 19.50
CA PRO A 28 19.36 13.38 19.49
C PRO A 28 18.43 13.93 18.40
N PHE A 29 17.56 13.07 17.85
CA PHE A 29 16.66 13.43 16.76
C PHE A 29 15.87 14.72 17.02
N LYS A 30 15.34 14.88 18.24
CA LYS A 30 14.57 16.06 18.65
C LYS A 30 15.40 17.35 18.60
N ASP A 31 16.68 17.27 18.93
CA ASP A 31 17.58 18.42 19.00
C ASP A 31 18.06 18.83 17.60
N LEU A 32 18.21 17.86 16.69
CA LEU A 32 18.44 18.14 15.26
C LEU A 32 17.31 18.98 14.67
N VAL A 33 16.05 18.58 14.91
CA VAL A 33 14.87 19.30 14.44
C VAL A 33 14.78 20.70 15.07
N ALA A 34 14.99 20.82 16.39
CA ALA A 34 14.97 22.10 17.08
C ALA A 34 16.06 23.06 16.55
N LYS A 35 17.27 22.54 16.29
CA LYS A 35 18.37 23.30 15.71
C LYS A 35 18.03 23.76 14.28
N ALA A 36 17.52 22.87 13.45
CA ALA A 36 17.08 23.20 12.09
C ALA A 36 16.00 24.29 12.08
N LYS A 37 15.03 24.23 13.00
CA LYS A 37 14.02 25.28 13.19
C LYS A 37 14.64 26.64 13.52
N LYS A 38 15.61 26.66 14.44
CA LYS A 38 16.31 27.88 14.86
C LYS A 38 17.16 28.47 13.72
N GLU A 39 17.86 27.61 12.98
CA GLU A 39 18.73 28.01 11.86
C GLU A 39 17.96 28.27 10.56
N LYS A 40 16.66 27.96 10.50
CA LYS A 40 15.83 28.00 9.29
C LYS A 40 16.43 27.18 8.15
N LYS A 41 16.94 25.99 8.48
CA LYS A 41 17.50 25.00 7.56
C LYS A 41 16.67 23.72 7.59
N LEU A 42 16.85 22.86 6.59
CA LEU A 42 16.36 21.49 6.67
C LEU A 42 17.34 20.62 7.47
N VAL A 43 16.84 19.55 8.09
CA VAL A 43 17.67 18.46 8.61
C VAL A 43 17.94 17.49 7.47
N PHE A 44 19.20 17.17 7.22
CA PHE A 44 19.59 16.03 6.39
C PHE A 44 19.99 14.87 7.30
N ILE A 45 19.36 13.70 7.13
CA ILE A 45 19.70 12.48 7.85
C ILE A 45 20.11 11.42 6.84
N ASP A 46 21.35 10.95 6.95
CA ASP A 46 21.80 9.68 6.38
C ASP A 46 21.30 8.53 7.25
N ALA A 47 20.25 7.86 6.79
CA ALA A 47 19.67 6.70 7.43
C ALA A 47 20.44 5.45 6.94
N TYR A 48 21.27 4.89 7.82
CA TYR A 48 22.17 3.79 7.49
C TYR A 48 21.97 2.59 8.42
N ALA A 49 22.62 1.48 8.06
CA ALA A 49 22.84 0.35 8.96
C ALA A 49 24.33 -0.01 8.96
N SER A 50 24.86 -0.47 10.10
CA SER A 50 26.29 -0.78 10.28
C SER A 50 26.85 -1.79 9.24
N TRP A 51 26.01 -2.69 8.74
CA TRP A 51 26.37 -3.71 7.75
C TRP A 51 26.17 -3.28 6.29
N CYS A 52 25.56 -2.11 6.05
CA CYS A 52 25.22 -1.63 4.71
C CYS A 52 26.47 -1.27 3.89
N GLY A 53 26.79 -2.10 2.89
CA GLY A 53 27.91 -1.85 1.96
C GLY A 53 27.78 -0.54 1.19
N PRO A 54 26.65 -0.26 0.51
CA PRO A 54 26.45 1.00 -0.21
C PRO A 54 26.58 2.26 0.67
N CYS A 55 26.17 2.19 1.94
CA CYS A 55 26.31 3.30 2.88
C CYS A 55 27.78 3.64 3.14
N LYS A 56 28.63 2.60 3.28
CA LYS A 56 30.09 2.78 3.43
C LYS A 56 30.73 3.35 2.16
N MET A 57 30.19 3.03 0.98
CA MET A 57 30.66 3.62 -0.28
C MET A 57 30.33 5.11 -0.37
N MET A 58 29.12 5.52 0.03
CA MET A 58 28.75 6.94 0.10
C MET A 58 29.67 7.70 1.06
N GLU A 59 29.93 7.16 2.24
CA GLU A 59 30.83 7.76 3.22
C GLU A 59 32.25 7.93 2.69
N LYS A 60 32.78 6.91 2.01
CA LYS A 60 34.17 6.94 1.51
C LYS A 60 34.36 7.78 0.25
N ASN A 61 33.36 7.83 -0.63
CA ASN A 61 33.53 8.36 -1.98
C ASN A 61 32.80 9.69 -2.20
N VAL A 62 31.74 9.98 -1.44
CA VAL A 62 30.84 11.11 -1.72
C VAL A 62 30.76 12.09 -0.55
N PHE A 63 30.51 11.61 0.67
CA PHE A 63 30.34 12.51 1.82
C PHE A 63 31.63 13.23 2.23
N VAL A 64 32.78 12.76 1.76
CA VAL A 64 34.11 13.35 2.03
C VAL A 64 34.56 14.36 0.96
N THR A 65 33.79 14.55 -0.10
CA THR A 65 34.19 15.46 -1.19
C THR A 65 33.85 16.91 -0.86
N LYS A 66 34.76 17.81 -1.21
CA LYS A 66 34.67 19.24 -0.88
C LYS A 66 33.39 19.90 -1.37
N SER A 67 32.98 19.61 -2.60
CA SER A 67 31.76 20.12 -3.22
C SER A 67 30.51 19.76 -2.40
N VAL A 68 30.43 18.50 -1.95
CA VAL A 68 29.34 17.98 -1.11
C VAL A 68 29.39 18.60 0.27
N GLY A 69 30.56 18.60 0.93
CA GLY A 69 30.74 19.24 2.23
C GLY A 69 30.34 20.72 2.23
N ASP A 70 30.86 21.50 1.29
CA ASP A 70 30.57 22.94 1.15
C ASP A 70 29.06 23.19 1.02
N PHE A 71 28.36 22.40 0.20
CA PHE A 71 26.93 22.58 -0.02
C PHE A 71 26.11 22.15 1.20
N PHE A 72 26.35 20.95 1.73
CA PHE A 72 25.53 20.41 2.82
C PHE A 72 25.73 21.16 4.13
N ASN A 73 26.97 21.53 4.48
CA ASN A 73 27.26 22.25 5.72
C ASN A 73 26.68 23.66 5.71
N LYS A 74 26.59 24.28 4.53
CA LYS A 74 25.97 25.60 4.37
C LYS A 74 24.45 25.55 4.51
N ASN A 75 23.81 24.53 3.94
CA ASN A 75 22.36 24.54 3.73
C ASN A 75 21.55 23.66 4.71
N PHE A 76 22.19 22.69 5.37
CA PHE A 76 21.48 21.71 6.19
C PHE A 76 22.06 21.55 7.60
N VAL A 77 21.24 21.02 8.49
CA VAL A 77 21.68 20.39 9.75
C VAL A 77 21.89 18.91 9.45
N ASN A 78 23.15 18.48 9.34
CA ASN A 78 23.50 17.13 8.89
C ASN A 78 23.62 16.17 10.07
N ALA A 79 23.05 14.97 9.94
CA ALA A 79 23.18 13.88 10.90
C ALA A 79 23.24 12.52 10.20
N ARG A 80 23.75 11.51 10.91
CA ARG A 80 23.67 10.11 10.50
C ARG A 80 23.08 9.32 11.66
N ILE A 81 22.15 8.44 11.36
CA ILE A 81 21.48 7.62 12.38
C ILE A 81 21.47 6.16 11.92
N ASP A 82 22.00 5.27 12.76
CA ASP A 82 21.89 3.82 12.55
C ASP A 82 20.46 3.40 12.87
N MET A 83 19.69 3.09 11.84
CA MET A 83 18.26 2.83 11.92
C MET A 83 17.92 1.52 12.65
N GLU A 84 18.91 0.67 12.93
CA GLU A 84 18.73 -0.59 13.65
C GLU A 84 19.08 -0.50 15.14
N LYS A 85 19.53 0.66 15.63
CA LYS A 85 19.99 0.87 17.01
C LYS A 85 19.38 2.12 17.65
N GLY A 86 19.26 2.10 18.97
CA GLY A 86 18.83 3.26 19.77
C GLY A 86 17.53 3.91 19.25
N GLU A 87 17.51 5.25 19.24
CA GLU A 87 16.40 6.04 18.69
C GLU A 87 16.18 5.83 17.18
N GLY A 88 17.18 5.29 16.46
CA GLY A 88 17.10 5.03 15.03
C GLY A 88 15.97 4.09 14.65
N ARG A 89 15.61 3.13 15.51
CA ARG A 89 14.46 2.22 15.24
C ARG A 89 13.13 2.97 15.18
N GLU A 90 12.96 3.96 16.06
CA GLU A 90 11.75 4.79 16.11
C GLU A 90 11.71 5.74 14.91
N VAL A 91 12.86 6.32 14.55
CA VAL A 91 13.00 7.17 13.35
C VAL A 91 12.71 6.37 12.08
N ALA A 92 13.22 5.14 11.97
CA ALA A 92 12.98 4.25 10.85
C ALA A 92 11.50 3.91 10.68
N ALA A 93 10.83 3.56 11.78
CA ALA A 93 9.40 3.29 11.78
C ALA A 93 8.59 4.54 11.39
N LYS A 94 8.92 5.70 11.96
CA LYS A 94 8.24 6.98 11.72
C LYS A 94 8.28 7.40 10.24
N PHE A 95 9.42 7.22 9.58
CA PHE A 95 9.62 7.67 8.19
C PHE A 95 9.62 6.52 7.18
N GLY A 96 9.19 5.32 7.59
CA GLY A 96 9.07 4.16 6.70
C GLY A 96 10.39 3.76 6.03
N VAL A 97 11.52 3.86 6.73
CA VAL A 97 12.83 3.46 6.19
C VAL A 97 12.89 1.93 6.12
N ARG A 98 12.96 1.40 4.90
CA ARG A 98 12.97 -0.06 4.63
C ARG A 98 14.19 -0.55 3.85
N SER A 99 15.05 0.36 3.41
CA SER A 99 16.27 0.07 2.65
C SER A 99 17.35 1.09 2.96
N TYR A 100 18.60 0.74 2.70
CA TYR A 100 19.77 1.56 3.04
C TYR A 100 20.73 1.71 1.84
N PRO A 101 21.38 2.87 1.66
CA PRO A 101 21.14 4.12 2.40
C PRO A 101 19.78 4.72 2.05
N THR A 102 19.17 5.41 3.01
CA THR A 102 18.02 6.29 2.77
C THR A 102 18.40 7.70 3.22
N TYR A 103 18.13 8.70 2.40
CA TYR A 103 18.38 10.11 2.68
C TYR A 103 17.07 10.78 3.05
N LEU A 104 16.95 11.23 4.30
CA LEU A 104 15.77 11.96 4.78
C LEU A 104 16.07 13.45 4.86
N PHE A 105 15.16 14.27 4.34
CA PHE A 105 15.20 15.72 4.49
C PHE A 105 13.97 16.16 5.26
N LEU A 106 14.17 16.80 6.41
CA LEU A 106 13.09 17.21 7.31
C LEU A 106 13.07 18.73 7.47
N ASN A 107 11.88 19.32 7.62
CA ASN A 107 11.76 20.73 7.99
C ASN A 107 12.03 20.94 9.50
N GLY A 108 12.00 22.20 9.94
CA GLY A 108 12.15 22.57 11.36
C GLY A 108 11.03 22.07 12.29
N ASP A 109 9.97 21.47 11.74
CA ASP A 109 8.89 20.85 12.52
C ASP A 109 9.04 19.32 12.56
N GLY A 110 10.08 18.76 11.93
CA GLY A 110 10.38 17.32 11.92
C GLY A 110 9.49 16.52 10.97
N GLU A 111 8.90 17.18 9.97
CA GLU A 111 8.11 16.58 8.90
C GLU A 111 8.98 16.32 7.67
N LEU A 112 8.68 15.23 6.96
CA LEU A 112 9.41 14.81 5.78
C LEU A 112 9.15 15.77 4.60
N VAL A 113 10.22 16.35 4.08
CA VAL A 113 10.24 17.21 2.88
C VAL A 113 10.62 16.40 1.64
N SER A 114 11.59 15.50 1.78
CA SER A 114 12.04 14.62 0.70
C SER A 114 12.67 13.35 1.27
N GLN A 115 12.53 12.26 0.52
CA GLN A 115 13.15 10.96 0.81
C GLN A 115 13.75 10.40 -0.48
N ASN A 116 15.04 10.08 -0.43
CA ASN A 116 15.77 9.44 -1.52
C ASN A 116 16.47 8.19 -0.99
N TYR A 117 16.92 7.29 -1.87
CA TYR A 117 17.54 6.04 -1.45
C TYR A 117 18.60 5.56 -2.43
N GLY A 118 19.42 4.64 -1.95
CA GLY A 118 20.45 3.97 -2.75
C GLY A 118 21.74 4.78 -2.89
N TYR A 119 22.74 4.13 -3.46
CA TYR A 119 24.00 4.77 -3.78
C TYR A 119 23.80 5.81 -4.88
N MET A 120 24.44 6.96 -4.75
CA MET A 120 24.42 8.05 -5.74
C MET A 120 25.85 8.53 -5.99
N GLU A 121 26.20 8.75 -7.25
CA GLU A 121 27.44 9.45 -7.59
C GLU A 121 27.38 10.92 -7.12
N GLU A 122 28.53 11.53 -6.90
CA GLU A 122 28.66 12.90 -6.34
C GLU A 122 27.76 13.93 -7.04
N SER A 123 27.77 13.97 -8.37
CA SER A 123 26.99 14.92 -9.16
C SER A 123 25.49 14.75 -8.96
N MET A 124 25.00 13.51 -8.92
CA MET A 124 23.59 13.20 -8.70
C MET A 124 23.18 13.52 -7.26
N PHE A 125 24.05 13.23 -6.29
CA PHE A 125 23.80 13.54 -4.89
C PHE A 125 23.70 15.05 -4.64
N LEU A 126 24.57 15.85 -5.29
CA LEU A 126 24.50 17.31 -5.26
C LEU A 126 23.25 17.87 -5.93
N LEU A 127 22.87 17.36 -7.10
CA LEU A 127 21.65 17.80 -7.81
C LEU A 127 20.41 17.52 -6.97
N MET A 128 20.31 16.34 -6.35
CA MET A 128 19.23 16.00 -5.42
C MET A 128 19.20 16.98 -4.24
N ALA A 129 20.34 17.26 -3.63
CA ALA A 129 20.43 18.18 -2.50
C ALA A 129 20.03 19.62 -2.87
N GLN A 130 20.41 20.07 -4.07
CA GLN A 130 20.06 21.39 -4.61
C GLN A 130 18.56 21.52 -4.88
N ASP A 131 17.97 20.49 -5.47
CA ASP A 131 16.53 20.41 -5.72
C ASP A 131 15.73 20.47 -4.40
N VAL A 132 16.15 19.69 -3.40
CA VAL A 132 15.54 19.69 -2.07
C VAL A 132 15.72 21.03 -1.34
N ASN A 133 16.85 21.71 -1.54
CA ASN A 133 17.09 23.04 -0.95
C ASN A 133 16.50 24.20 -1.76
N SER A 134 15.78 23.92 -2.87
CA SER A 134 15.19 24.97 -3.68
C SER A 134 14.18 25.80 -2.86
N PRO A 135 13.97 27.09 -3.19
CA PRO A 135 13.00 27.95 -2.50
C PRO A 135 11.58 27.37 -2.48
N ASN A 136 11.25 26.50 -3.44
CA ASN A 136 9.97 25.79 -3.49
C ASN A 136 9.86 24.67 -2.46
N ASN A 137 10.92 24.22 -1.82
CA ASN A 137 10.88 23.22 -0.75
C ASN A 137 11.12 23.83 0.65
N ALA A 138 11.62 25.07 0.73
CA ALA A 138 11.89 25.79 1.98
C ALA A 138 10.68 26.54 2.60
N LYS A 139 9.50 26.53 1.96
CA LYS A 139 8.31 27.35 2.30
C LYS A 139 7.45 26.86 3.48
N GLY A 140 7.96 25.99 4.35
CA GLY A 140 7.20 25.35 5.43
C GLY A 140 6.72 23.95 5.07
N SER A 141 5.85 23.35 5.89
CA SER A 141 5.48 21.95 5.71
C SER A 141 4.61 21.68 4.49
N LEU A 142 4.69 20.46 3.95
CA LEU A 142 3.82 20.03 2.86
C LEU A 142 2.35 20.22 3.22
N LYS A 143 1.94 19.84 4.44
CA LYS A 143 0.55 19.95 4.91
C LYS A 143 0.12 21.41 5.07
N GLU A 144 0.97 22.26 5.65
CA GLU A 144 0.67 23.68 5.85
C GLU A 144 0.52 24.42 4.52
N ARG A 145 1.49 24.23 3.61
CA ARG A 145 1.47 24.85 2.28
C ARG A 145 0.31 24.36 1.44
N PHE A 146 0.00 23.06 1.52
CA PHE A 146 -1.19 22.50 0.90
C PHE A 146 -2.48 23.10 1.51
N ALA A 147 -2.56 23.27 2.83
CA ALA A 147 -3.70 23.90 3.48
C ALA A 147 -3.86 25.38 3.08
N LYS A 148 -2.75 26.09 2.84
CA LYS A 148 -2.71 27.46 2.30
C LYS A 148 -3.06 27.57 0.81
N GLY A 149 -3.34 26.44 0.15
CA GLY A 149 -3.80 26.42 -1.24
C GLY A 149 -2.68 26.50 -2.27
N GLU A 150 -1.45 26.06 -1.94
CA GLU A 150 -0.39 25.99 -2.95
C GLU A 150 -0.76 25.00 -4.07
N LYS A 151 -0.46 25.42 -5.31
CA LYS A 151 -0.88 24.81 -6.57
C LYS A 151 0.28 24.48 -7.50
N ASP A 152 1.50 24.70 -7.04
CA ASP A 152 2.69 24.41 -7.83
C ASP A 152 2.72 22.91 -8.23
N PRO A 153 2.85 22.58 -9.53
CA PRO A 153 2.78 21.20 -10.01
C PRO A 153 3.82 20.28 -9.35
N GLU A 154 5.07 20.73 -9.23
CA GLU A 154 6.15 19.93 -8.65
C GLU A 154 5.90 19.66 -7.16
N PHE A 155 5.44 20.68 -6.43
CA PHE A 155 5.03 20.54 -5.03
C PHE A 155 3.92 19.49 -4.84
N LEU A 156 2.88 19.52 -5.67
CA LEU A 156 1.78 18.56 -5.58
C LEU A 156 2.20 17.14 -5.96
N ILE A 157 3.05 16.98 -6.99
CA ILE A 157 3.66 15.69 -7.35
C ILE A 157 4.53 15.16 -6.21
N ASN A 158 5.29 16.03 -5.52
CA ASN A 158 6.09 15.62 -4.37
C ASN A 158 5.22 15.09 -3.23
N ILE A 159 4.09 15.76 -2.93
CA ILE A 159 3.11 15.24 -1.95
C ILE A 159 2.61 13.87 -2.36
N ILE A 160 2.22 13.68 -3.63
CA ILE A 160 1.73 12.41 -4.15
C ILE A 160 2.76 11.29 -3.94
N LYS A 161 4.01 11.52 -4.36
CA LYS A 161 5.09 10.52 -4.28
C LYS A 161 5.39 10.12 -2.84
N LEU A 162 5.61 11.10 -1.96
CA LEU A 162 6.05 10.86 -0.58
C LEU A 162 4.94 10.29 0.32
N ASN A 163 3.67 10.60 0.03
CA ASN A 163 2.57 10.28 0.94
C ASN A 163 1.63 9.18 0.42
N SER A 164 1.76 8.71 -0.83
CA SER A 164 0.88 7.68 -1.41
C SER A 164 0.69 6.44 -0.54
N THR A 165 1.73 6.03 0.20
CA THR A 165 1.70 4.86 1.09
C THR A 165 1.50 5.18 2.56
N SER A 166 2.01 6.33 3.03
CA SER A 166 2.03 6.72 4.44
C SER A 166 0.82 7.57 4.86
N ASP A 167 0.28 8.37 3.96
CA ASP A 167 -0.91 9.22 4.15
C ASP A 167 -1.69 9.32 2.83
N PHE A 168 -2.38 8.22 2.49
CA PHE A 168 -3.08 8.05 1.21
C PHE A 168 -4.09 9.16 0.94
N GLU A 169 -4.85 9.58 1.95
CA GLU A 169 -5.87 10.63 1.80
C GLU A 169 -5.25 12.00 1.51
N PHE A 170 -4.12 12.33 2.14
CA PHE A 170 -3.39 13.55 1.82
C PHE A 170 -2.84 13.54 0.40
N ALA A 171 -2.24 12.41 -0.02
CA ALA A 171 -1.75 12.22 -1.38
C ALA A 171 -2.88 12.29 -2.43
N LYS A 172 -4.04 11.68 -2.14
CA LYS A 172 -5.24 11.74 -2.99
C LYS A 172 -5.70 13.17 -3.20
N LYS A 173 -5.81 13.97 -2.13
CA LYS A 173 -6.18 15.39 -2.23
C LYS A 173 -5.17 16.21 -3.04
N ALA A 174 -3.87 15.89 -2.95
CA ALA A 174 -2.86 16.51 -3.79
C ALA A 174 -2.99 16.14 -5.26
N SER A 175 -3.28 14.88 -5.57
CA SER A 175 -3.62 14.43 -6.93
C SER A 175 -4.84 15.15 -7.49
N GLU A 176 -5.92 15.25 -6.72
CA GLU A 176 -7.14 15.96 -7.13
C GLU A 176 -6.84 17.44 -7.45
N ARG A 177 -6.09 18.13 -6.58
CA ARG A 177 -5.68 19.51 -6.85
C ARG A 177 -4.75 19.61 -8.05
N TYR A 178 -3.84 18.66 -8.24
CA TYR A 178 -2.92 18.66 -9.37
C TYR A 178 -3.70 18.67 -10.69
N PHE A 179 -4.62 17.71 -10.85
CA PHE A 179 -5.39 17.58 -12.09
C PHE A 179 -6.46 18.67 -12.25
N GLU A 180 -6.98 19.24 -11.16
CA GLU A 180 -7.84 20.43 -11.21
C GLU A 180 -7.10 21.64 -11.83
N ASN A 181 -5.81 21.81 -11.53
CA ASN A 181 -5.01 22.94 -12.01
C ASN A 181 -4.23 22.64 -13.32
N LYS A 182 -4.21 21.38 -13.78
CA LYS A 182 -3.58 20.97 -15.04
C LYS A 182 -4.36 21.47 -16.25
N LYS A 183 -3.75 22.36 -17.04
CA LYS A 183 -4.41 22.96 -18.22
C LYS A 183 -4.77 21.89 -19.25
N LYS A 184 -5.93 22.02 -19.89
CA LYS A 184 -6.39 21.12 -20.96
C LYS A 184 -5.46 21.07 -22.18
N THR A 185 -4.65 22.11 -22.38
CA THR A 185 -3.67 22.20 -23.48
C THR A 185 -2.36 21.47 -23.17
N GLU A 186 -2.11 21.11 -21.91
CA GLU A 186 -0.90 20.39 -21.51
C GLU A 186 -1.20 18.89 -21.55
N GLU A 187 -0.39 18.14 -22.32
CA GLU A 187 -0.53 16.69 -22.40
C GLU A 187 -0.17 16.02 -21.07
N LEU A 188 -0.83 14.90 -20.79
CA LEU A 188 -0.50 14.01 -19.68
C LEU A 188 0.65 13.09 -20.05
N THR A 189 1.65 13.05 -19.18
CA THR A 189 2.72 12.07 -19.18
C THR A 189 2.24 10.72 -18.64
N LYS A 190 3.04 9.68 -18.90
CA LYS A 190 2.79 8.33 -18.37
C LYS A 190 2.71 8.30 -16.84
N ASP A 191 3.58 9.04 -16.16
CA ASP A 191 3.60 9.08 -14.69
C ASP A 191 2.37 9.78 -14.13
N GLU A 192 1.93 10.88 -14.74
CA GLU A 192 0.68 11.56 -14.37
C GLU A 192 -0.52 10.63 -14.54
N ILE A 193 -0.61 9.89 -15.65
CA ILE A 193 -1.68 8.90 -15.84
C ILE A 193 -1.62 7.82 -14.76
N GLY A 194 -0.42 7.37 -14.38
CA GLY A 194 -0.21 6.47 -13.26
C GLY A 194 -0.79 7.02 -11.95
N TYR A 195 -0.49 8.28 -11.61
CA TYR A 195 -1.04 8.94 -10.42
C TYR A 195 -2.56 9.11 -10.50
N LEU A 196 -3.08 9.47 -11.67
CA LEU A 196 -4.52 9.64 -11.89
C LEU A 196 -5.26 8.33 -11.59
N LEU A 197 -4.81 7.21 -12.17
CA LEU A 197 -5.43 5.89 -11.99
C LEU A 197 -5.24 5.34 -10.57
N TYR A 198 -4.07 5.57 -9.95
CA TYR A 198 -3.77 5.05 -8.62
C TYR A 198 -4.76 5.54 -7.55
N PHE A 199 -5.14 6.83 -7.59
CA PHE A 199 -6.05 7.43 -6.60
C PHE A 199 -7.53 7.37 -6.98
N LEU A 200 -7.86 6.99 -8.21
CA LEU A 200 -9.23 6.90 -8.68
C LEU A 200 -9.89 5.61 -8.16
N LYS A 201 -10.87 5.75 -7.26
CA LYS A 201 -11.57 4.65 -6.57
C LYS A 201 -13.08 4.67 -6.78
N SER A 202 -13.64 5.81 -7.20
CA SER A 202 -15.07 5.97 -7.42
C SER A 202 -15.35 6.93 -8.57
N THR A 203 -16.53 6.78 -9.19
CA THR A 203 -17.06 7.76 -10.16
C THR A 203 -17.35 9.12 -9.52
N GLU A 204 -17.40 9.19 -8.19
CA GLU A 204 -17.60 10.42 -7.42
C GLU A 204 -16.29 11.15 -7.12
N ASP A 205 -15.13 10.55 -7.39
CA ASP A 205 -13.86 11.23 -7.19
C ASP A 205 -13.73 12.41 -8.17
N PRO A 206 -13.22 13.58 -7.75
CA PRO A 206 -12.99 14.72 -8.63
C PRO A 206 -12.20 14.36 -9.90
N ASN A 207 -11.21 13.48 -9.74
CA ASN A 207 -10.35 13.00 -10.81
C ASN A 207 -11.07 12.11 -11.84
N TYR A 208 -12.25 11.57 -11.54
CA TYR A 208 -13.02 10.78 -12.51
C TYR A 208 -13.36 11.59 -13.77
N LYS A 209 -13.71 12.87 -13.60
CA LYS A 209 -13.99 13.78 -14.72
C LYS A 209 -12.77 13.97 -15.62
N VAL A 210 -11.58 14.01 -15.03
CA VAL A 210 -10.31 14.17 -15.76
C VAL A 210 -10.01 12.88 -16.52
N PHE A 211 -10.16 11.73 -15.88
CA PHE A 211 -10.00 10.41 -16.49
C PHE A 211 -10.89 10.25 -17.74
N VAL A 212 -12.20 10.54 -17.61
CA VAL A 212 -13.15 10.44 -18.75
C VAL A 212 -12.86 11.46 -19.84
N SER A 213 -12.68 12.74 -19.48
CA SER A 213 -12.49 13.80 -20.48
C SER A 213 -11.16 13.70 -21.23
N ARG A 214 -10.15 13.02 -20.66
CA ARG A 214 -8.83 12.82 -21.26
C ARG A 214 -8.58 11.38 -21.71
N LYS A 215 -9.63 10.60 -22.00
CA LYS A 215 -9.53 9.21 -22.49
C LYS A 215 -8.49 9.03 -23.59
N ALA A 216 -8.47 9.91 -24.59
CA ALA A 216 -7.55 9.84 -25.72
C ALA A 216 -6.07 9.89 -25.32
N GLU A 217 -5.74 10.58 -24.22
CA GLU A 217 -4.38 10.63 -23.68
C GLU A 217 -4.07 9.38 -22.86
N VAL A 218 -5.02 8.93 -22.04
CA VAL A 218 -4.88 7.71 -21.20
C VAL A 218 -4.63 6.48 -22.07
N ILE A 219 -5.37 6.32 -23.17
CA ILE A 219 -5.24 5.15 -24.04
C ILE A 219 -3.96 5.14 -24.90
N LYS A 220 -3.16 6.23 -24.90
CA LYS A 220 -1.81 6.21 -25.48
C LYS A 220 -0.87 5.28 -24.70
N PHE A 221 -1.13 5.09 -23.40
CA PHE A 221 -0.27 4.33 -22.48
C PHE A 221 -0.96 3.10 -21.88
N LEU A 222 -2.27 2.94 -22.11
CA LEU A 222 -3.09 1.86 -21.59
C LEU A 222 -3.96 1.29 -22.73
N PRO A 223 -4.07 -0.03 -22.93
CA PRO A 223 -4.98 -0.59 -23.92
C PRO A 223 -6.42 -0.11 -23.71
N GLU A 224 -7.15 0.19 -24.79
CA GLU A 224 -8.51 0.69 -24.69
C GLU A 224 -9.44 -0.27 -23.94
N LYS A 225 -9.26 -1.58 -24.11
CA LYS A 225 -9.99 -2.57 -23.32
C LYS A 225 -9.75 -2.38 -21.81
N THR A 226 -8.51 -2.21 -21.39
CA THR A 226 -8.16 -2.02 -19.98
C THR A 226 -8.70 -0.71 -19.42
N TYR A 227 -8.74 0.36 -20.24
CA TYR A 227 -9.43 1.59 -19.87
C TYR A 227 -10.92 1.33 -19.59
N SER A 228 -11.61 0.65 -20.51
CA SER A 228 -13.04 0.38 -20.40
C SER A 228 -13.35 -0.54 -19.23
N ASP A 229 -12.57 -1.61 -19.04
CA ASP A 229 -12.72 -2.53 -17.91
C ASP A 229 -12.59 -1.78 -16.57
N PHE A 230 -11.61 -0.87 -16.46
CA PHE A 230 -11.41 -0.05 -15.26
C PHE A 230 -12.56 0.94 -15.03
N ASP A 231 -13.01 1.66 -16.06
CA ASP A 231 -14.15 2.58 -15.99
C ASP A 231 -15.43 1.85 -15.58
N HIS A 232 -15.71 0.71 -16.23
CA HIS A 232 -16.86 -0.11 -15.93
C HIS A 232 -16.83 -0.64 -14.49
N GLN A 233 -15.66 -1.00 -13.96
CA GLN A 233 -15.52 -1.43 -12.57
C GLN A 233 -15.90 -0.31 -11.59
N LEU A 234 -15.53 0.95 -11.85
CA LEU A 234 -15.91 2.08 -11.01
C LEU A 234 -17.42 2.31 -11.05
N ILE A 235 -18.02 2.28 -12.24
CA ILE A 235 -19.47 2.45 -12.44
C ILE A 235 -20.23 1.30 -11.77
N LEU A 236 -19.80 0.05 -11.97
CA LEU A 236 -20.40 -1.13 -11.33
C LEU A 236 -20.35 -1.04 -9.81
N SER A 237 -19.27 -0.52 -9.24
CA SER A 237 -19.14 -0.35 -7.79
C SER A 237 -20.21 0.61 -7.24
N LYS A 238 -20.51 1.70 -7.98
CA LYS A 238 -21.63 2.59 -7.65
C LYS A 238 -22.98 1.91 -7.81
N ILE A 239 -23.19 1.15 -8.88
CA ILE A 239 -24.44 0.39 -9.11
C ILE A 239 -24.68 -0.59 -7.97
N VAL A 240 -23.64 -1.33 -7.52
CA VAL A 240 -23.71 -2.22 -6.35
C VAL A 240 -24.15 -1.45 -5.11
N ALA A 241 -23.49 -0.33 -4.80
CA ALA A 241 -23.84 0.45 -3.62
C ALA A 241 -25.29 0.96 -3.66
N GLN A 242 -25.80 1.29 -4.85
CA GLN A 242 -27.18 1.77 -5.05
C GLN A 242 -28.22 0.66 -5.13
N SER A 243 -27.82 -0.60 -5.38
CA SER A 243 -28.73 -1.74 -5.41
C SER A 243 -28.99 -2.33 -4.04
N ILE A 244 -28.18 -2.04 -3.02
CA ILE A 244 -28.32 -2.60 -1.67
C ILE A 244 -29.38 -1.83 -0.88
N ASP A 245 -30.41 -2.54 -0.43
CA ASP A 245 -31.37 -2.07 0.57
C ASP A 245 -30.91 -2.52 1.96
N GLU A 246 -30.13 -1.67 2.62
CA GLU A 246 -29.58 -1.95 3.96
C GLU A 246 -30.66 -2.15 5.02
N LYS A 247 -31.84 -1.53 4.85
CA LYS A 247 -32.93 -1.64 5.83
C LYS A 247 -33.53 -3.04 5.79
N ASN A 248 -33.72 -3.59 4.59
CA ASN A 248 -34.35 -4.88 4.39
C ASN A 248 -33.34 -6.03 4.20
N LYS A 249 -32.03 -5.74 4.20
CA LYS A 249 -30.94 -6.69 3.95
C LYS A 249 -31.14 -7.46 2.64
N GLN A 250 -31.53 -6.73 1.60
CA GLN A 250 -31.82 -7.27 0.27
C GLN A 250 -31.08 -6.49 -0.80
N ILE A 251 -30.91 -7.11 -1.96
CA ILE A 251 -30.38 -6.46 -3.15
C ILE A 251 -31.51 -6.31 -4.16
N ASN A 252 -31.69 -5.10 -4.67
CA ASN A 252 -32.59 -4.80 -5.77
C ASN A 252 -31.98 -5.32 -7.09
N GLU A 253 -32.26 -6.59 -7.40
CA GLU A 253 -31.75 -7.29 -8.57
C GLU A 253 -32.22 -6.63 -9.88
N ASP A 254 -33.47 -6.15 -9.94
CA ASP A 254 -34.03 -5.49 -11.12
C ASP A 254 -33.29 -4.19 -11.44
N TYR A 255 -33.06 -3.35 -10.43
CA TYR A 255 -32.27 -2.13 -10.58
C TYR A 255 -30.84 -2.46 -11.00
N PHE A 256 -30.20 -3.44 -10.34
CA PHE A 256 -28.85 -3.85 -10.68
C PHE A 256 -28.76 -4.28 -12.15
N MET A 257 -29.59 -5.23 -12.58
CA MET A 257 -29.55 -5.79 -13.93
C MET A 257 -29.87 -4.74 -14.99
N LYS A 258 -30.90 -3.91 -14.76
CA LYS A 258 -31.27 -2.84 -15.70
C LYS A 258 -30.14 -1.82 -15.91
N THR A 259 -29.29 -1.62 -14.92
CA THR A 259 -28.22 -0.61 -14.96
C THR A 259 -26.88 -1.20 -15.38
N ALA A 260 -26.57 -2.44 -14.98
CA ALA A 260 -25.30 -3.10 -15.26
C ALA A 260 -25.26 -3.82 -16.62
N GLU A 261 -26.36 -4.44 -17.07
CA GLU A 261 -26.39 -5.20 -18.32
C GLU A 261 -26.00 -4.36 -19.55
N PRO A 262 -26.48 -3.11 -19.73
CA PRO A 262 -26.05 -2.28 -20.86
C PRO A 262 -24.55 -1.92 -20.84
N LEU A 263 -23.89 -2.01 -19.68
CA LEU A 263 -22.50 -1.61 -19.48
C LEU A 263 -21.54 -2.77 -19.78
N VAL A 264 -21.82 -3.95 -19.23
CA VAL A 264 -20.90 -5.10 -19.28
C VAL A 264 -21.47 -6.31 -20.02
N GLY A 265 -22.71 -6.22 -20.49
CA GLY A 265 -23.41 -7.35 -21.07
C GLY A 265 -24.04 -8.25 -20.01
N LYS A 266 -24.96 -9.11 -20.48
CA LYS A 266 -25.83 -9.91 -19.61
C LYS A 266 -25.06 -10.89 -18.72
N ASP A 267 -24.14 -11.66 -19.29
CA ASP A 267 -23.44 -12.72 -18.55
C ASP A 267 -22.51 -12.15 -17.46
N GLU A 268 -21.81 -11.06 -17.76
CA GLU A 268 -20.95 -10.38 -16.78
C GLU A 268 -21.78 -9.70 -15.70
N ALA A 269 -22.91 -9.07 -16.05
CA ALA A 269 -23.83 -8.48 -15.08
C ALA A 269 -24.41 -9.55 -14.13
N ILE A 270 -24.87 -10.70 -14.64
CA ILE A 270 -25.35 -11.82 -13.82
C ILE A 270 -24.25 -12.32 -12.88
N THR A 271 -23.03 -12.49 -13.40
CA THR A 271 -21.87 -12.92 -12.61
C THR A 271 -21.61 -11.94 -11.47
N LYS A 272 -21.55 -10.65 -11.77
CA LYS A 272 -21.30 -9.60 -10.76
C LYS A 272 -22.43 -9.50 -9.73
N LEU A 273 -23.69 -9.66 -10.15
CA LEU A 273 -24.84 -9.67 -9.25
C LEU A 273 -24.73 -10.84 -8.26
N ASN A 274 -24.45 -12.05 -8.73
CA ASN A 274 -24.34 -13.22 -7.86
C ASN A 274 -23.16 -13.10 -6.88
N GLN A 275 -22.00 -12.63 -7.33
CA GLN A 275 -20.87 -12.34 -6.45
C GLN A 275 -21.23 -11.31 -5.37
N THR A 276 -21.95 -10.25 -5.75
CA THR A 276 -22.43 -9.23 -4.82
C THR A 276 -23.39 -9.80 -3.79
N LYS A 277 -24.36 -10.62 -4.24
CA LYS A 277 -25.32 -11.31 -3.37
C LYS A 277 -24.64 -12.23 -2.38
N LEU A 278 -23.71 -13.07 -2.83
CA LEU A 278 -22.98 -13.98 -1.95
C LEU A 278 -22.19 -13.23 -0.89
N ALA A 279 -21.43 -12.20 -1.28
CA ALA A 279 -20.65 -11.40 -0.33
C ALA A 279 -21.55 -10.66 0.68
N TYR A 280 -22.62 -10.03 0.20
CA TYR A 280 -23.54 -9.27 1.05
C TYR A 280 -24.31 -10.15 2.03
N TYR A 281 -24.84 -11.29 1.56
CA TYR A 281 -25.59 -12.21 2.41
C TYR A 281 -24.71 -12.95 3.42
N GLU A 282 -23.44 -13.22 3.09
CA GLU A 282 -22.44 -13.67 4.06
C GLU A 282 -22.22 -12.60 5.15
N GLN A 283 -21.93 -11.36 4.76
CA GLN A 283 -21.66 -10.26 5.69
C GLN A 283 -22.85 -9.93 6.61
N THR A 284 -24.06 -10.03 6.09
CA THR A 284 -25.31 -9.70 6.84
C THR A 284 -25.92 -10.89 7.56
N ALA A 285 -25.26 -12.06 7.52
CA ALA A 285 -25.71 -13.34 8.05
C ALA A 285 -27.08 -13.80 7.51
N ASN A 286 -27.42 -13.42 6.27
CA ASN A 286 -28.65 -13.86 5.59
C ASN A 286 -28.41 -15.19 4.85
N PHE A 287 -28.14 -16.25 5.60
CA PHE A 287 -27.74 -17.54 5.04
C PHE A 287 -28.83 -18.25 4.22
N ALA A 288 -30.11 -17.89 4.40
CA ALA A 288 -31.19 -18.42 3.59
C ALA A 288 -31.10 -17.92 2.12
N GLU A 289 -30.86 -16.63 1.93
CA GLU A 289 -30.65 -16.07 0.58
C GLU A 289 -29.26 -16.41 0.03
N TYR A 290 -28.25 -16.56 0.89
CA TYR A 290 -26.95 -17.11 0.49
C TYR A 290 -27.10 -18.51 -0.10
N GLU A 291 -27.79 -19.42 0.60
CA GLU A 291 -28.03 -20.80 0.16
C GLU A 291 -28.67 -20.83 -1.22
N LYS A 292 -29.78 -20.11 -1.40
CA LYS A 292 -30.48 -20.02 -2.69
C LYS A 292 -29.59 -19.48 -3.81
N THR A 293 -28.83 -18.42 -3.53
CA THR A 293 -27.95 -17.79 -4.51
C THR A 293 -26.81 -18.73 -4.92
N ALA A 294 -26.13 -19.34 -3.95
CA ALA A 294 -25.00 -20.23 -4.20
C ALA A 294 -25.41 -21.47 -5.01
N LEU A 295 -26.57 -22.07 -4.71
CA LEU A 295 -27.07 -23.24 -5.44
C LEU A 295 -27.32 -22.97 -6.92
N GLU A 296 -27.83 -21.78 -7.27
CA GLU A 296 -28.04 -21.42 -8.67
C GLU A 296 -26.73 -20.98 -9.35
N TYR A 297 -25.92 -20.18 -8.65
CA TYR A 297 -24.67 -19.66 -9.21
C TYR A 297 -23.64 -20.77 -9.49
N TYR A 298 -23.45 -21.69 -8.55
CA TYR A 298 -22.50 -22.81 -8.65
C TYR A 298 -23.08 -24.07 -9.29
N LYS A 299 -24.19 -23.95 -10.03
CA LYS A 299 -24.85 -25.08 -10.69
C LYS A 299 -23.97 -25.79 -11.72
N LYS A 300 -23.06 -25.07 -12.38
CA LYS A 300 -22.05 -25.60 -13.31
C LYS A 300 -20.67 -25.56 -12.64
N THR A 301 -20.44 -26.47 -11.71
CA THR A 301 -19.25 -26.50 -10.84
C THR A 301 -17.93 -26.41 -11.59
N ASP A 302 -17.83 -27.05 -12.77
CA ASP A 302 -16.60 -27.11 -13.56
C ASP A 302 -16.18 -25.75 -14.14
N SER A 303 -17.07 -24.73 -14.07
CA SER A 303 -16.80 -23.37 -14.54
C SER A 303 -16.15 -22.47 -13.48
N PHE A 304 -15.92 -22.97 -12.27
CA PHE A 304 -15.46 -22.18 -11.13
C PHE A 304 -14.08 -22.61 -10.61
N ASP A 305 -13.39 -21.68 -9.96
CA ASP A 305 -12.19 -22.01 -9.19
C ASP A 305 -12.57 -22.87 -7.98
N PRO A 306 -11.87 -23.99 -7.70
CA PRO A 306 -12.22 -24.84 -6.58
C PRO A 306 -12.09 -24.18 -5.21
N ASN A 307 -11.27 -23.14 -5.04
CA ASN A 307 -11.20 -22.42 -3.76
C ASN A 307 -12.44 -21.57 -3.53
N GLU A 308 -13.03 -21.02 -4.60
CA GLU A 308 -14.32 -20.31 -4.52
C GLU A 308 -15.43 -21.28 -4.10
N LEU A 309 -15.50 -22.44 -4.76
CA LEU A 309 -16.43 -23.51 -4.41
C LEU A 309 -16.23 -24.01 -2.97
N LEU A 310 -14.98 -24.16 -2.53
CA LEU A 310 -14.65 -24.59 -1.18
C LEU A 310 -15.12 -23.57 -0.13
N LYS A 311 -14.95 -22.26 -0.39
CA LYS A 311 -15.46 -21.22 0.50
C LYS A 311 -16.97 -21.31 0.64
N ALA A 312 -17.69 -21.54 -0.46
CA ALA A 312 -19.14 -21.73 -0.42
C ALA A 312 -19.52 -23.00 0.38
N ALA A 313 -18.79 -24.09 0.18
CA ALA A 313 -18.99 -25.34 0.91
C ALA A 313 -18.76 -25.19 2.42
N TRP A 314 -17.74 -24.41 2.82
CA TRP A 314 -17.52 -24.03 4.23
C TRP A 314 -18.75 -23.36 4.84
N ILE A 315 -19.24 -22.30 4.20
CA ILE A 315 -20.40 -21.53 4.66
C ILE A 315 -21.63 -22.43 4.79
N PHE A 316 -21.82 -23.34 3.83
CA PHE A 316 -22.89 -24.35 3.91
C PHE A 316 -22.73 -25.26 5.12
N SER A 317 -21.51 -25.74 5.39
CA SER A 317 -21.24 -26.62 6.54
C SER A 317 -21.44 -25.95 7.90
N GLU A 318 -21.29 -24.62 7.98
CA GLU A 318 -21.49 -23.86 9.22
C GLU A 318 -22.94 -23.42 9.43
N HIS A 319 -23.65 -23.09 8.34
CA HIS A 319 -24.89 -22.31 8.46
C HIS A 319 -26.11 -22.92 7.78
N VAL A 320 -25.94 -23.89 6.87
CA VAL A 320 -27.06 -24.51 6.12
C VAL A 320 -27.44 -25.85 6.73
N LYS A 321 -28.74 -26.04 6.99
CA LYS A 321 -29.29 -27.29 7.57
C LYS A 321 -29.98 -28.18 6.55
N ASN A 322 -30.27 -27.67 5.36
CA ASN A 322 -30.96 -28.40 4.31
C ASN A 322 -30.05 -29.51 3.75
N LYS A 323 -30.44 -30.77 3.95
CA LYS A 323 -29.63 -31.93 3.52
C LYS A 323 -29.40 -31.98 2.00
N PRO A 324 -30.41 -31.81 1.13
CA PRO A 324 -30.18 -31.65 -0.31
C PRO A 324 -29.14 -30.58 -0.67
N SER A 325 -29.21 -29.40 -0.06
CA SER A 325 -28.26 -28.31 -0.30
C SER A 325 -26.86 -28.65 0.18
N LEU A 326 -26.73 -29.28 1.35
CA LEU A 326 -25.46 -29.78 1.85
C LEU A 326 -24.85 -30.84 0.93
N LYS A 327 -25.66 -31.71 0.31
CA LYS A 327 -25.14 -32.66 -0.70
C LYS A 327 -24.57 -31.94 -1.93
N LYS A 328 -25.16 -30.83 -2.36
CA LYS A 328 -24.58 -29.99 -3.41
C LYS A 328 -23.28 -29.32 -2.97
N ALA A 329 -23.20 -28.86 -1.73
CA ALA A 329 -21.94 -28.37 -1.17
C ALA A 329 -20.85 -29.45 -1.07
N ALA A 330 -21.21 -30.73 -0.88
CA ALA A 330 -20.23 -31.82 -0.94
C ALA A 330 -19.60 -31.92 -2.33
N GLU A 331 -20.41 -31.86 -3.41
CA GLU A 331 -19.92 -31.87 -4.80
C GLU A 331 -18.93 -30.70 -5.04
N TRP A 332 -19.18 -29.53 -4.43
CA TRP A 332 -18.27 -28.37 -4.50
C TRP A 332 -16.94 -28.60 -3.77
N ALA A 333 -16.97 -29.16 -2.55
CA ALA A 333 -15.77 -29.47 -1.79
C ALA A 333 -14.96 -30.61 -2.44
N GLU A 334 -15.64 -31.61 -3.02
CA GLU A 334 -15.03 -32.71 -3.77
C GLU A 334 -14.16 -32.20 -4.93
N GLN A 335 -14.62 -31.18 -5.67
CA GLN A 335 -13.83 -30.57 -6.76
C GLN A 335 -12.49 -30.00 -6.25
N SER A 336 -12.47 -29.40 -5.07
CA SER A 336 -11.22 -28.92 -4.44
C SER A 336 -10.32 -30.09 -4.05
N VAL A 337 -10.87 -31.11 -3.39
CA VAL A 337 -10.13 -32.31 -2.98
C VAL A 337 -9.53 -33.04 -4.18
N MET A 338 -10.28 -33.17 -5.28
CA MET A 338 -9.82 -33.82 -6.52
C MET A 338 -8.63 -33.12 -7.18
N ARG A 339 -8.43 -31.81 -6.96
CA ARG A 339 -7.25 -31.09 -7.45
C ARG A 339 -6.03 -31.27 -6.55
N GLY A 340 -6.25 -31.62 -5.29
CA GLY A 340 -5.21 -31.82 -4.31
C GLY A 340 -5.79 -31.81 -2.90
N GLU A 341 -5.40 -32.81 -2.12
CA GLU A 341 -5.83 -32.94 -0.74
C GLU A 341 -5.09 -31.93 0.14
N THR A 342 -5.85 -31.19 0.95
CA THR A 342 -5.33 -30.31 2.00
C THR A 342 -6.06 -30.61 3.29
N SER A 343 -5.48 -30.24 4.43
CA SER A 343 -6.16 -30.40 5.71
C SER A 343 -7.50 -29.64 5.77
N GLU A 344 -7.59 -28.50 5.09
CA GLU A 344 -8.79 -27.67 5.04
C GLU A 344 -9.88 -28.30 4.17
N ASN A 345 -9.62 -28.59 2.88
CA ASN A 345 -10.68 -29.07 2.00
C ASN A 345 -11.22 -30.45 2.40
N THR A 346 -10.37 -31.34 2.90
CA THR A 346 -10.77 -32.66 3.41
C THR A 346 -11.59 -32.54 4.70
N TYR A 347 -11.29 -31.58 5.59
CA TYR A 347 -12.12 -31.31 6.76
C TYR A 347 -13.51 -30.83 6.38
N ILE A 348 -13.59 -29.86 5.46
CA ILE A 348 -14.87 -29.29 5.01
C ILE A 348 -15.74 -30.39 4.41
N LEU A 349 -15.17 -31.21 3.53
CA LEU A 349 -15.87 -32.33 2.93
C LEU A 349 -16.32 -33.35 3.99
N ALA A 350 -15.45 -33.68 4.95
CA ALA A 350 -15.79 -34.58 6.05
C ALA A 350 -16.97 -34.07 6.89
N LYS A 351 -16.96 -32.79 7.25
CA LYS A 351 -18.03 -32.15 8.02
C LYS A 351 -19.35 -32.19 7.26
N ILE A 352 -19.36 -31.91 5.96
CA ILE A 352 -20.57 -31.99 5.13
C ILE A 352 -21.10 -33.43 5.03
N TYR A 353 -20.21 -34.42 4.85
CA TYR A 353 -20.63 -35.82 4.88
C TYR A 353 -21.22 -36.24 6.22
N PHE A 354 -20.66 -35.77 7.33
CA PHE A 354 -21.22 -36.02 8.66
C PHE A 354 -22.63 -35.42 8.78
N LEU A 355 -22.82 -34.16 8.41
CA LEU A 355 -24.11 -33.46 8.45
C LEU A 355 -25.18 -34.09 7.54
N THR A 356 -24.77 -34.71 6.44
CA THR A 356 -25.68 -35.41 5.52
C THR A 356 -25.94 -36.86 5.92
N GLY A 357 -25.25 -37.39 6.93
CA GLY A 357 -25.39 -38.75 7.45
C GLY A 357 -24.53 -39.79 6.74
N ASN A 358 -23.58 -39.37 5.91
CA ASN A 358 -22.64 -40.25 5.21
C ASN A 358 -21.41 -40.56 6.09
N ILE A 359 -21.62 -41.33 7.16
CA ILE A 359 -20.67 -41.47 8.28
C ILE A 359 -19.33 -42.09 7.86
N GLY A 360 -19.33 -43.09 6.97
CA GLY A 360 -18.10 -43.76 6.53
C GLY A 360 -17.13 -42.78 5.85
N PRO A 361 -17.52 -42.14 4.73
CA PRO A 361 -16.74 -41.08 4.09
C PRO A 361 -16.40 -39.91 5.02
N ALA A 362 -17.31 -39.49 5.90
CA ALA A 362 -17.03 -38.45 6.89
C ALA A 362 -15.83 -38.81 7.76
N LYS A 363 -15.79 -40.04 8.28
CA LYS A 363 -14.66 -40.52 9.08
C LYS A 363 -13.36 -40.55 8.29
N SER A 364 -13.38 -41.13 7.08
CA SER A 364 -12.19 -41.24 6.23
C SER A 364 -11.58 -39.87 5.91
N PHE A 365 -12.39 -38.90 5.51
CA PHE A 365 -11.89 -37.56 5.18
C PHE A 365 -11.48 -36.76 6.43
N ALA A 366 -12.10 -36.97 7.58
CA ALA A 366 -11.67 -36.34 8.84
C ALA A 366 -10.32 -36.90 9.32
N GLU A 367 -10.09 -38.21 9.20
CA GLU A 367 -8.78 -38.82 9.49
C GLU A 367 -7.70 -38.31 8.54
N MET A 368 -8.02 -38.20 7.24
CA MET A 368 -7.14 -37.62 6.23
C MET A 368 -6.76 -36.17 6.57
N SER A 369 -7.75 -35.33 6.88
CA SER A 369 -7.54 -33.93 7.29
C SER A 369 -6.59 -33.82 8.49
N ARG A 370 -6.85 -34.58 9.56
CA ARG A 370 -6.02 -34.61 10.77
C ARG A 370 -4.59 -35.01 10.42
N ASN A 371 -4.42 -36.07 9.63
CA ASN A 371 -3.09 -36.58 9.28
C ASN A 371 -2.29 -35.57 8.43
N ILE A 372 -2.93 -34.93 7.44
CA ILE A 372 -2.31 -33.88 6.62
C ILE A 372 -1.92 -32.67 7.49
N ALA A 373 -2.78 -32.26 8.43
CA ALA A 373 -2.48 -31.16 9.34
C ALA A 373 -1.26 -31.47 10.21
N VAL A 374 -1.23 -32.64 10.87
CA VAL A 374 -0.13 -33.08 11.72
C VAL A 374 1.19 -33.18 10.95
N GLN A 375 1.17 -33.80 9.76
CA GLN A 375 2.37 -33.92 8.92
C GLN A 375 2.98 -32.58 8.52
N ASN A 376 2.12 -31.55 8.35
CA ASN A 376 2.55 -30.21 7.99
C ASN A 376 2.73 -29.26 9.17
N ASN A 377 2.73 -29.78 10.42
CA ASN A 377 2.80 -28.99 11.65
C ASN A 377 1.71 -27.89 11.73
N LYS A 378 0.51 -28.18 11.25
CA LYS A 378 -0.69 -27.32 11.34
C LYS A 378 -1.65 -27.82 12.42
N ASP A 379 -2.56 -26.96 12.84
CA ASP A 379 -3.62 -27.32 13.80
C ASP A 379 -4.58 -28.37 13.21
N ALA A 380 -4.82 -29.43 13.96
CA ALA A 380 -5.70 -30.54 13.62
C ALA A 380 -6.98 -30.58 14.48
N GLY A 381 -7.18 -29.62 15.38
CA GLY A 381 -8.23 -29.64 16.41
C GLY A 381 -9.63 -29.81 15.85
N LEU A 382 -9.96 -29.13 14.75
CA LEU A 382 -11.28 -29.24 14.10
C LEU A 382 -11.57 -30.66 13.59
N ALA A 383 -10.57 -31.30 12.97
CA ALA A 383 -10.70 -32.68 12.49
C ALA A 383 -10.78 -33.69 13.64
N GLU A 384 -9.99 -33.49 14.71
CA GLU A 384 -10.05 -34.32 15.91
C GLU A 384 -11.40 -34.21 16.63
N GLU A 385 -11.95 -33.01 16.71
CA GLU A 385 -13.27 -32.79 17.31
C GLU A 385 -14.38 -33.44 16.50
N LEU A 386 -14.33 -33.31 15.17
CA LEU A 386 -15.28 -34.01 14.30
C LEU A 386 -15.17 -35.54 14.45
N LEU A 387 -13.96 -36.10 14.54
CA LEU A 387 -13.76 -37.54 14.76
C LEU A 387 -14.34 -38.03 16.10
N LYS A 388 -14.31 -37.20 17.16
CA LYS A 388 -14.96 -37.55 18.44
C LYS A 388 -16.49 -37.57 18.33
N GLN A 389 -17.07 -36.79 17.42
CA GLN A 389 -18.52 -36.77 17.17
C GLN A 389 -18.98 -37.95 16.31
N ILE A 390 -18.10 -38.46 15.44
CA ILE A 390 -18.35 -39.63 14.61
C ILE A 390 -18.20 -40.90 15.47
N LYS A 391 -19.34 -41.49 15.85
CA LYS A 391 -19.41 -42.71 16.68
C LYS A 391 -18.86 -43.95 15.98
#